data_AF-A0A927F8E5-F1
#
_entry.id   AF-A0A927F8E5-F1
#
_cell.length_a   1.000
_cell.length_b   1.000
_cell.length_c   1.000
_cell.angle_alpha   90.00
_cell.angle_beta   90.00
_cell.angle_gamma   90.00
#
_symmetry.space_group_name_H-M   'P 1'
#
loop_
_entity.id
_entity.type
_entity.pdbx_description
1 polymer ?
#
loop_
_entity_poly.entity_id
_entity_poly.type
_entity_poly.pdbx_seq_one_letter_code
_entity_poly.pdbx_strand_id
1 'polypeptide(L)'
;MPFYLLRIELRHAHRPIWREVEVPAAIPLSGLHVVIQAAMGWDDAHLHEFVFKKRRFAEPRQEYGGFGDDAEDESDVALGDLLQRVRQKLLYRYDFGDCWEHDVIFKKRVGDKPLSALRCVAGEGACPLEDCGGVWGHESICAFLDGKSEASAAEYEDWVPVDYDPDAFDLEEVNATLGVADGPFDGEVMEEESPAPNHPYEGADAETIAAYRAVLEEGLALRAAEPWNSLWDQDIFCVEDPDTGSVDILSVLGAGDEVYSLHVHRGLVGLEFWRQAMLGELPSDFDATVGLLNVLEVEFVNKSEMEGPDFDLYALTGFPEPKRGRKRWMRLRRHRPRQPCWFHPAAELSELRRGIGLARHYVSLLRESKRRAEFEYDRPHENGGQLPGTLPGLRLKPGTSPEVWENWELARISVDWSKVPPPPSIFEPSEFEWAQCGSFSVVEERWEIGAIYLANVMGADGLVRPLLAAVFALAEGQGPPEPLLSDDPEVTPSQAVWSVFQKYVNSREALPRQLLVTSGIAEKTFAPLRRFGVEIVRVERHEALGGLFAAMARFG
;
A
#
# COMPACT_ATOMS: atom_id res chain seq x y z
N MET A 1 -3.85 -15.65 27.56
CA MET A 1 -2.90 -16.46 26.74
C MET A 1 -1.49 -16.35 27.30
N PRO A 2 -0.58 -17.31 27.06
CA PRO A 2 0.82 -17.22 27.50
C PRO A 2 1.51 -15.95 27.00
N PHE A 3 2.21 -15.24 27.88
CA PHE A 3 3.05 -14.10 27.50
C PHE A 3 4.52 -14.46 27.64
N TYR A 4 5.36 -13.90 26.78
CA TYR A 4 6.80 -14.00 26.83
C TYR A 4 7.39 -12.65 27.23
N LEU A 5 8.36 -12.68 28.14
CA LEU A 5 9.28 -11.57 28.33
C LEU A 5 10.43 -11.77 27.34
N LEU A 6 10.60 -10.81 26.44
CA LEU A 6 11.69 -10.73 25.49
C LEU A 6 12.64 -9.61 25.88
N ARG A 7 13.92 -9.76 25.58
CA ARG A 7 14.88 -8.65 25.53
C ARG A 7 15.22 -8.40 24.07
N ILE A 8 14.95 -7.21 23.57
CA ILE A 8 15.35 -6.74 22.25
C ILE A 8 16.61 -5.90 22.45
N GLU A 9 17.71 -6.26 21.81
CA GLU A 9 19.01 -5.64 22.05
C GLU A 9 19.71 -5.33 20.73
N LEU A 10 20.05 -4.06 20.51
CA LEU A 10 20.76 -3.62 19.31
C LEU A 10 22.20 -4.15 19.34
N ARG A 11 22.66 -4.65 18.19
CA ARG A 11 24.02 -5.16 18.03
C ARG A 11 24.98 -4.05 17.62
N HIS A 12 26.26 -4.28 17.94
CA HIS A 12 27.43 -3.51 17.49
C HIS A 12 27.50 -2.04 17.95
N ALA A 13 26.44 -1.49 18.56
CA ALA A 13 26.50 -0.23 19.29
C ALA A 13 27.48 -0.34 20.48
N HIS A 14 28.26 0.72 20.71
CA HIS A 14 29.19 0.80 21.83
C HIS A 14 28.45 1.02 23.15
N ARG A 15 27.42 1.87 23.13
CA ARG A 15 26.49 2.07 24.25
C ARG A 15 25.42 0.97 24.24
N PRO A 16 25.02 0.43 25.41
CA PRO A 16 23.98 -0.58 25.47
C PRO A 16 22.62 0.02 25.12
N ILE A 17 22.01 -0.45 24.04
CA ILE A 17 20.67 -0.04 23.60
C ILE A 17 19.76 -1.26 23.58
N TRP A 18 18.77 -1.29 24.48
CA TRP A 18 17.89 -2.46 24.62
C TRP A 18 16.55 -2.14 25.27
N ARG A 19 15.56 -3.02 25.04
CA ARG A 19 14.22 -2.99 25.64
C ARG A 19 13.84 -4.39 26.13
N GLU A 20 13.18 -4.48 27.29
CA GLU A 20 12.54 -5.70 27.76
C GLU A 20 11.03 -5.55 27.65
N VAL A 21 10.42 -6.34 26.75
CA VAL A 21 9.00 -6.24 26.41
C VAL A 21 8.26 -7.54 26.73
N GLU A 22 7.03 -7.41 27.20
CA GLU A 22 6.11 -8.52 27.41
C GLU A 22 5.12 -8.58 26.25
N VAL A 23 5.12 -9.71 25.52
CA VAL A 23 4.28 -9.93 24.34
C VAL A 23 3.56 -11.28 24.41
N PRO A 24 2.40 -11.45 23.76
CA PRO A 24 1.77 -12.76 23.62
C PRO A 24 2.71 -13.75 22.92
N ALA A 25 2.80 -14.99 23.41
CA ALA A 25 3.56 -16.04 22.72
C ALA A 25 2.95 -16.39 21.35
N ALA A 26 1.66 -16.12 21.16
CA ALA A 26 0.96 -16.34 19.90
C ALA A 26 1.06 -15.16 18.93
N ILE A 27 1.81 -14.10 19.27
CA ILE A 27 1.97 -12.95 18.37
C ILE A 27 2.66 -13.41 17.07
N PRO A 28 2.11 -13.07 15.88
CA PRO A 28 2.81 -13.23 14.61
C PRO A 28 4.12 -12.43 14.60
N LEU A 29 5.07 -12.80 13.76
CA LEU A 29 6.31 -12.03 13.64
C LEU A 29 6.07 -10.62 13.08
N SER A 30 5.10 -10.43 12.19
CA SER A 30 4.65 -9.09 11.76
C SER A 30 4.14 -8.24 12.92
N GLY A 31 3.38 -8.83 13.85
CA GLY A 31 2.98 -8.15 15.08
C GLY A 31 4.16 -7.85 16.01
N LEU A 32 5.16 -8.73 16.07
CA LEU A 32 6.39 -8.50 16.84
C LEU A 32 7.23 -7.36 16.23
N HIS A 33 7.27 -7.24 14.91
CA HIS A 33 7.94 -6.14 14.21
C HIS A 33 7.38 -4.79 14.67
N VAL A 34 6.05 -4.64 14.69
CA VAL A 34 5.38 -3.42 15.20
C VAL A 34 5.78 -3.13 16.65
N VAL A 35 5.85 -4.15 17.52
CA VAL A 35 6.29 -3.97 18.91
C VAL A 35 7.75 -3.51 18.99
N ILE A 36 8.63 -4.04 18.14
CA ILE A 36 10.04 -3.64 18.10
C ILE A 36 10.15 -2.18 17.63
N GLN A 37 9.47 -1.82 16.53
CA GLN A 37 9.45 -0.45 16.00
C GLN A 37 8.96 0.55 17.06
N ALA A 38 7.83 0.28 17.71
CA ALA A 38 7.30 1.11 18.78
C ALA A 38 8.25 1.20 20.00
N ALA A 39 8.87 0.09 20.40
CA ALA A 39 9.78 0.07 21.55
C ALA A 39 11.12 0.79 21.27
N MET A 40 11.51 0.84 20.00
CA MET A 40 12.72 1.49 19.51
C MET A 40 12.46 2.92 19.00
N GLY A 41 11.22 3.37 18.87
CA GLY A 41 10.92 4.72 18.36
C GLY A 41 11.31 4.90 16.89
N TRP A 42 11.18 3.82 16.09
CA TRP A 42 11.36 3.83 14.65
C TRP A 42 10.03 3.77 13.91
N ASP A 43 10.07 4.05 12.61
CA ASP A 43 8.90 4.51 11.85
C ASP A 43 8.49 3.57 10.74
N ASP A 44 9.10 2.38 10.72
CA ASP A 44 8.83 1.35 9.73
C ASP A 44 8.97 1.84 8.28
N ALA A 45 9.93 2.76 8.06
CA ALA A 45 10.19 3.37 6.76
C ALA A 45 10.92 2.42 5.79
N HIS A 46 11.55 1.37 6.32
CA HIS A 46 12.44 0.49 5.57
C HIS A 46 12.08 -0.99 5.66
N LEU A 47 12.62 -1.77 4.73
CA LEU A 47 12.46 -3.22 4.72
C LEU A 47 13.09 -3.88 5.97
N HIS A 48 12.50 -4.99 6.39
CA HIS A 48 12.98 -5.75 7.52
C HIS A 48 12.91 -7.27 7.29
N GLU A 49 13.60 -8.02 8.13
CA GLU A 49 13.47 -9.48 8.19
C GLU A 49 13.76 -10.01 9.60
N PHE A 50 13.19 -11.16 9.92
CA PHE A 50 13.56 -12.00 11.04
C PHE A 50 14.40 -13.17 10.56
N VAL A 51 15.46 -13.53 11.30
CA VAL A 51 16.26 -14.72 11.02
C VAL A 51 16.32 -15.60 12.25
N PHE A 52 15.76 -16.80 12.13
CA PHE A 52 15.89 -17.85 13.14
C PHE A 52 16.68 -19.02 12.58
N LYS A 53 17.89 -19.20 13.11
CA LYS A 53 18.86 -20.20 12.63
C LYS A 53 19.23 -19.92 11.16
N LYS A 54 18.66 -20.67 10.22
CA LYS A 54 18.89 -20.55 8.77
C LYS A 54 17.61 -20.20 8.00
N ARG A 55 16.50 -20.02 8.72
CA ARG A 55 15.21 -19.61 8.16
C ARG A 55 15.12 -18.10 8.27
N ARG A 56 14.67 -17.48 7.20
CA ARG A 56 14.39 -16.04 7.12
C ARG A 56 12.87 -15.90 7.11
N PHE A 57 12.35 -14.85 7.72
CA PHE A 57 10.95 -14.49 7.69
C PHE A 57 10.86 -13.00 7.39
N ALA A 58 9.98 -12.59 6.50
CA ALA A 58 9.81 -11.19 6.13
C ALA A 58 8.40 -10.96 5.60
N GLU A 59 7.97 -9.71 5.53
CA GLU A 59 6.74 -9.34 4.85
C GLU A 59 6.76 -9.84 3.39
N PRO A 60 5.67 -10.46 2.88
CA PRO A 60 5.55 -10.86 1.48
C PRO A 60 5.42 -9.64 0.57
N ARG A 61 6.50 -8.92 0.29
CA ARG A 61 6.49 -7.85 -0.74
C ARG A 61 6.86 -8.40 -2.12
N GLN A 62 5.97 -8.14 -3.07
CA GLN A 62 6.03 -8.61 -4.46
C GLN A 62 6.99 -7.80 -5.37
N GLU A 63 7.62 -6.71 -4.90
CA GLU A 63 8.13 -5.67 -5.82
C GLU A 63 9.63 -5.37 -5.83
N TYR A 64 10.48 -5.98 -4.99
CA TYR A 64 11.92 -5.71 -5.03
C TYR A 64 12.75 -6.96 -5.31
N GLY A 65 13.25 -7.06 -6.54
CA GLY A 65 14.03 -8.18 -7.04
C GLY A 65 15.17 -8.63 -6.10
N GLY A 66 15.10 -9.88 -5.67
CA GLY A 66 16.25 -10.68 -5.28
C GLY A 66 16.61 -10.75 -3.79
N PHE A 67 15.98 -9.96 -2.91
CA PHE A 67 16.23 -10.02 -1.46
C PHE A 67 15.07 -10.68 -0.71
N GLY A 68 14.88 -11.99 -0.89
CA GLY A 68 13.81 -12.71 -0.17
C GLY A 68 13.42 -14.09 -0.66
N ASP A 69 14.01 -14.62 -1.74
CA ASP A 69 13.55 -15.86 -2.41
C ASP A 69 13.46 -17.13 -1.51
N ASP A 70 14.06 -17.14 -0.32
CA ASP A 70 14.01 -18.23 0.67
C ASP A 70 13.37 -17.81 2.02
N ALA A 71 12.77 -16.62 2.12
CA ALA A 71 12.12 -16.14 3.33
C ALA A 71 10.66 -16.61 3.39
N GLU A 72 10.24 -17.06 4.56
CA GLU A 72 8.86 -17.45 4.86
C GLU A 72 8.03 -16.21 5.25
N ASP A 73 6.71 -16.24 5.03
CA ASP A 73 5.84 -15.15 5.48
C ASP A 73 5.89 -15.02 7.01
N GLU A 74 6.21 -13.83 7.49
CA GLU A 74 6.28 -13.55 8.92
C GLU A 74 4.91 -13.48 9.61
N SER A 75 3.84 -13.20 8.87
CA SER A 75 2.47 -13.16 9.40
C SER A 75 1.92 -14.55 9.72
N ASP A 76 2.48 -15.59 9.07
CA ASP A 76 2.08 -16.99 9.27
C ASP A 76 2.81 -17.69 10.43
N VAL A 77 3.80 -17.03 11.04
CA VAL A 77 4.68 -17.65 12.05
C VAL A 77 4.51 -16.97 13.39
N ALA A 78 3.98 -17.69 14.38
CA ALA A 78 3.91 -17.21 15.74
C ALA A 78 5.29 -17.24 16.41
N LEU A 79 5.60 -16.23 17.23
CA LEU A 79 6.81 -16.15 18.03
C LEU A 79 7.07 -17.41 18.87
N GLY A 80 5.99 -17.95 19.47
CA GLY A 80 6.00 -19.14 20.31
C GLY A 80 6.41 -20.42 19.59
N ASP A 81 6.25 -20.47 18.27
CA ASP A 81 6.68 -21.60 17.44
C ASP A 81 8.20 -21.61 17.26
N LEU A 82 8.83 -20.43 17.27
CA LEU A 82 10.28 -20.29 17.13
C LEU A 82 11.01 -20.33 18.48
N LEU A 83 10.57 -19.51 19.43
CA LEU A 83 11.23 -19.32 20.73
C LEU A 83 10.58 -20.18 21.82
N GLN A 84 10.97 -21.45 21.88
CA GLN A 84 10.42 -22.43 22.81
C GLN A 84 11.26 -22.59 24.11
N ARG A 85 12.50 -22.07 24.13
CA ARG A 85 13.43 -22.24 25.25
C ARG A 85 14.07 -20.92 25.65
N VAL A 86 14.13 -20.66 26.95
CA VAL A 86 14.81 -19.50 27.53
C VAL A 86 16.23 -19.37 26.96
N ARG A 87 16.62 -18.14 26.64
CA ARG A 87 17.85 -17.70 25.94
C ARG A 87 17.94 -18.04 24.46
N GLN A 88 16.91 -18.62 23.84
CA GLN A 88 16.86 -18.65 22.38
C GLN A 88 16.77 -17.22 21.84
N LYS A 89 17.43 -17.02 20.68
CA LYS A 89 17.52 -15.75 20.01
C LYS A 89 16.90 -15.85 18.63
N LEU A 90 16.18 -14.81 18.27
CA LEU A 90 15.75 -14.49 16.93
C LEU A 90 16.47 -13.21 16.52
N LEU A 91 17.09 -13.18 15.33
CA LEU A 91 17.66 -11.96 14.80
C LEU A 91 16.54 -11.16 14.12
N TYR A 92 16.47 -9.87 14.38
CA TYR A 92 15.62 -8.94 13.65
C TYR A 92 16.53 -7.94 12.94
N ARG A 93 16.36 -7.78 11.63
CA ARG A 93 17.09 -6.82 10.81
C ARG A 93 16.12 -5.81 10.24
N TYR A 94 16.47 -4.54 10.36
CA TYR A 94 15.67 -3.42 9.89
C TYR A 94 16.57 -2.47 9.11
N ASP A 95 16.05 -1.93 8.01
CA ASP A 95 16.79 -1.15 7.02
C ASP A 95 17.97 -1.91 6.40
N PHE A 96 17.83 -2.37 5.15
CA PHE A 96 18.91 -3.10 4.48
C PHE A 96 20.04 -2.19 3.96
N GLY A 97 19.83 -0.88 3.93
CA GLY A 97 20.87 0.11 3.70
C GLY A 97 21.75 0.27 4.94
N ASP A 98 21.15 0.69 6.06
CA ASP A 98 21.85 0.97 7.31
C ASP A 98 22.18 -0.28 8.13
N CYS A 99 21.46 -1.38 7.88
CA CYS A 99 21.65 -2.72 8.42
C CYS A 99 21.57 -2.79 9.95
N TRP A 100 20.47 -2.29 10.52
CA TRP A 100 20.23 -2.39 11.97
C TRP A 100 19.92 -3.82 12.39
N GLU A 101 20.78 -4.42 13.23
CA GLU A 101 20.60 -5.79 13.69
C GLU A 101 20.25 -5.85 15.19
N HIS A 102 19.18 -6.57 15.55
CA HIS A 102 18.75 -6.79 16.93
C HIS A 102 18.73 -8.26 17.29
N ASP A 103 19.22 -8.58 18.49
CA ASP A 103 18.92 -9.83 19.15
C ASP A 103 17.59 -9.74 19.89
N VAL A 104 16.59 -10.51 19.47
CA VAL A 104 15.35 -10.75 20.21
C VAL A 104 15.51 -12.01 21.03
N ILE A 105 15.68 -11.86 22.34
CA ILE A 105 16.09 -12.92 23.26
C ILE A 105 14.92 -13.31 24.16
N PHE A 106 14.51 -14.58 24.11
CA PHE A 106 13.47 -15.08 25.01
C PHE A 106 13.99 -15.22 26.45
N LYS A 107 13.46 -14.43 27.39
CA LYS A 107 13.92 -14.43 28.79
C LYS A 107 13.15 -15.43 29.65
N LYS A 108 11.82 -15.39 29.60
CA LYS A 108 10.94 -16.29 30.36
C LYS A 108 9.49 -16.17 29.88
N ARG A 109 8.69 -17.21 30.16
CA ARG A 109 7.23 -17.09 30.13
C ARG A 109 6.76 -16.25 31.32
N VAL A 110 5.92 -15.28 31.06
CA VAL A 110 5.13 -14.52 32.01
C VAL A 110 3.72 -15.13 32.00
N GLY A 111 3.03 -15.09 33.15
CA GLY A 111 1.70 -15.71 33.30
C GLY A 111 0.70 -15.27 32.23
N ASP A 112 -0.45 -15.93 32.19
CA ASP A 112 -1.40 -15.66 31.12
C ASP A 112 -2.06 -14.27 31.27
N LYS A 113 -2.13 -13.52 30.18
CA LYS A 113 -2.67 -12.15 30.12
C LYS A 113 -3.60 -11.96 28.89
N PRO A 114 -4.44 -10.90 28.85
CA PRO A 114 -5.15 -10.51 27.63
C PRO A 114 -4.17 -9.99 26.57
N LEU A 115 -4.55 -10.08 25.29
CA LEU A 115 -3.70 -9.66 24.15
C LEU A 115 -3.24 -8.20 24.25
N SER A 116 -4.10 -7.34 24.79
CA SER A 116 -3.87 -5.90 24.98
C SER A 116 -2.85 -5.56 26.07
N ALA A 117 -2.32 -6.53 26.82
CA ALA A 117 -1.39 -6.30 27.92
C ALA A 117 0.09 -6.21 27.47
N LEU A 118 0.35 -5.72 26.26
CA LEU A 118 1.70 -5.39 25.78
C LEU A 118 2.33 -4.36 26.71
N ARG A 119 3.60 -4.50 27.05
CA ARG A 119 4.33 -3.46 27.81
C ARG A 119 5.82 -3.63 27.73
N CYS A 120 6.54 -2.52 27.77
CA CYS A 120 7.95 -2.45 28.12
C CYS A 120 8.07 -2.45 29.65
N VAL A 121 8.97 -3.25 30.20
CA VAL A 121 9.19 -3.36 31.66
C VAL A 121 10.56 -2.82 32.10
N ALA A 122 11.49 -2.66 31.15
CA ALA A 122 12.80 -2.06 31.36
C ALA A 122 13.47 -1.74 30.02
N GLY A 123 14.46 -0.85 30.02
CA GLY A 123 15.27 -0.53 28.85
C GLY A 123 16.46 0.34 29.22
N GLU A 124 17.32 0.61 28.25
CA GLU A 124 18.50 1.46 28.39
C GLU A 124 18.89 2.01 27.02
N GLY A 125 19.43 3.24 27.01
CA GLY A 125 19.93 3.91 25.81
C GLY A 125 18.83 4.42 24.88
N ALA A 126 19.07 5.56 24.26
CA ALA A 126 18.20 6.04 23.19
C ALA A 126 18.40 5.16 21.95
N CYS A 127 17.35 4.99 21.17
CA CYS A 127 17.49 4.28 19.91
C CYS A 127 18.20 5.18 18.89
N PRO A 128 19.01 4.63 17.97
CA PRO A 128 19.60 5.43 16.91
C PRO A 128 18.55 6.16 16.07
N LEU A 129 18.89 7.38 15.64
CA LEU A 129 18.09 8.14 14.68
C LEU A 129 17.98 7.36 13.36
N GLU A 130 16.80 7.39 12.74
CA GLU A 130 16.56 6.86 11.38
C GLU A 130 17.54 7.48 10.37
N ASP A 131 17.93 6.70 9.37
CA ASP A 131 18.80 7.11 8.26
C ASP A 131 20.16 7.71 8.67
N CYS A 132 20.66 7.40 9.88
CA CYS A 132 21.95 7.95 10.33
C CYS A 132 23.16 7.33 9.66
N GLY A 133 23.00 6.32 8.81
CA GLY A 133 24.09 5.58 8.18
C GLY A 133 24.52 4.37 9.01
N GLY A 134 23.56 3.74 9.68
CA GLY A 134 23.78 2.55 10.50
C GLY A 134 24.58 2.85 11.78
N VAL A 135 25.07 1.78 12.40
CA VAL A 135 25.80 1.85 13.68
C VAL A 135 26.97 2.83 13.62
N TRP A 136 27.68 2.93 12.49
CA TRP A 136 28.81 3.86 12.34
C TRP A 136 28.38 5.32 12.38
N GLY A 137 27.26 5.64 11.75
CA GLY A 137 26.65 6.96 11.80
C GLY A 137 26.21 7.34 13.20
N HIS A 138 25.50 6.44 13.87
CA HIS A 138 25.12 6.60 15.28
C HIS A 138 26.32 6.85 16.20
N GLU A 139 27.39 6.07 16.05
CA GLU A 139 28.61 6.26 16.86
C GLU A 139 29.30 7.60 16.55
N SER A 140 29.22 8.09 15.31
CA SER A 140 29.75 9.40 14.93
C SER A 140 28.96 10.53 15.60
N ILE A 141 27.63 10.40 15.67
CA ILE A 141 26.74 11.32 16.40
C ILE A 141 27.04 11.28 17.90
N CYS A 142 27.18 10.08 18.49
CA CYS A 142 27.56 9.94 19.89
C CYS A 142 28.92 10.59 20.19
N ALA A 143 29.91 10.41 19.31
CA ALA A 143 31.22 11.04 19.44
C ALA A 143 31.13 12.57 19.32
N PHE A 144 30.25 13.09 18.45
CA PHE A 144 29.99 14.52 18.33
C PHE A 144 29.39 15.10 19.62
N LEU A 145 28.33 14.46 20.15
CA LEU A 145 27.67 14.89 21.39
C LEU A 145 28.57 14.79 22.62
N ASP A 146 29.48 13.81 22.65
CA ASP A 146 30.53 13.68 23.66
C ASP A 146 31.67 14.72 23.53
N GLY A 147 31.68 15.53 22.46
CA GLY A 147 32.76 16.49 22.16
C GLY A 147 34.07 15.81 21.71
N LYS A 148 34.00 14.61 21.14
CA LYS A 148 35.13 13.78 20.69
C LYS A 148 35.25 13.65 19.17
N SER A 149 34.36 14.29 18.40
CA SER A 149 34.38 14.26 16.93
C SER A 149 35.40 15.24 16.33
N GLU A 150 36.01 14.86 15.19
CA GLU A 150 36.87 15.73 14.38
C GLU A 150 36.08 16.53 13.32
N ALA A 151 34.80 16.18 13.11
CA ALA A 151 33.91 16.80 12.13
C ALA A 151 33.33 18.14 12.63
N SER A 152 32.92 19.01 11.70
CA SER A 152 32.43 20.34 12.06
C SER A 152 31.02 20.29 12.65
N ALA A 153 30.71 21.14 13.64
CA ALA A 153 29.38 21.15 14.28
C ALA A 153 28.24 21.43 13.28
N ALA A 154 28.52 22.22 12.23
CA ALA A 154 27.59 22.50 11.15
C ALA A 154 27.15 21.27 10.34
N GLU A 155 27.89 20.15 10.40
CA GLU A 155 27.51 18.90 9.73
C GLU A 155 26.41 18.13 10.49
N TYR A 156 26.23 18.40 11.79
CA TYR A 156 25.28 17.67 12.65
C TYR A 156 24.17 18.57 13.21
N GLU A 157 24.39 19.89 13.31
CA GLU A 157 23.42 20.84 13.87
C GLU A 157 22.09 20.92 13.09
N ASP A 158 22.09 20.63 11.78
CA ASP A 158 20.87 20.61 10.96
C ASP A 158 20.12 19.27 11.02
N TRP A 159 20.73 18.21 11.57
CA TRP A 159 20.24 16.83 11.45
C TRP A 159 19.99 16.13 12.79
N VAL A 160 20.74 16.47 13.84
CA VAL A 160 20.57 15.91 15.20
C VAL A 160 19.62 16.81 16.01
N PRO A 161 18.51 16.28 16.56
CA PRO A 161 17.63 17.05 17.42
C PRO A 161 18.40 17.69 18.59
N VAL A 162 18.06 18.93 18.91
CA VAL A 162 18.77 19.76 19.91
C VAL A 162 18.78 19.12 21.31
N ASP A 163 17.78 18.29 21.59
CA ASP A 163 17.53 17.61 22.85
C ASP A 163 17.84 16.11 22.81
N TYR A 164 18.44 15.59 21.73
CA TYR A 164 18.81 14.18 21.64
C TYR A 164 19.95 13.83 22.61
N ASP A 165 19.66 12.94 23.56
CA ASP A 165 20.63 12.34 24.46
C ASP A 165 20.76 10.83 24.17
N PRO A 166 21.91 10.33 23.70
CA PRO A 166 22.09 8.92 23.35
C PRO A 166 21.98 7.96 24.55
N ASP A 167 22.09 8.46 25.78
CA ASP A 167 21.91 7.67 27.00
C ASP A 167 20.47 7.68 27.54
N ALA A 168 19.59 8.53 27.00
CA ALA A 168 18.24 8.70 27.51
C ALA A 168 17.36 7.48 27.22
N PHE A 169 16.59 7.07 28.22
CA PHE A 169 15.53 6.07 28.07
C PHE A 169 14.37 6.40 29.00
N ASP A 170 13.19 6.59 28.42
CA ASP A 170 11.95 6.81 29.17
C ASP A 170 11.01 5.60 29.01
N LEU A 171 10.75 4.93 30.13
CA LEU A 171 9.88 3.75 30.17
C LEU A 171 8.40 4.11 30.00
N GLU A 172 7.98 5.27 30.49
CA GLU A 172 6.59 5.73 30.40
C GLU A 172 6.27 6.13 28.96
N GLU A 173 7.19 6.84 28.30
CA GLU A 173 7.09 7.21 26.88
C GLU A 173 6.94 5.96 26.00
N VAL A 174 7.83 4.97 26.15
CA VAL A 174 7.76 3.72 25.38
C VAL A 174 6.45 2.97 25.65
N ASN A 175 5.94 2.96 26.88
CA ASN A 175 4.67 2.31 27.20
C ASN A 175 3.45 3.08 26.68
N ALA A 176 3.53 4.41 26.57
CA ALA A 176 2.52 5.23 25.93
C ALA A 176 2.45 4.90 24.43
N THR A 177 3.59 4.77 23.76
CA THR A 177 3.68 4.34 22.35
C THR A 177 3.18 2.92 22.16
N LEU A 178 3.43 2.01 23.11
CA LEU A 178 2.88 0.64 23.10
C LEU A 178 1.38 0.58 23.44
N GLY A 179 0.74 1.69 23.81
CA GLY A 179 -0.69 1.76 24.04
C GLY A 179 -1.17 1.17 25.37
N VAL A 180 -0.42 1.33 26.47
CA VAL A 180 -0.86 0.91 27.82
C VAL A 180 -1.62 2.05 28.50
N ALA A 181 -2.90 1.87 28.82
CA ALA A 181 -3.63 2.75 29.74
C ALA A 181 -3.89 2.02 31.06
N ASP A 182 -3.37 2.57 32.17
CA ASP A 182 -3.63 2.05 33.51
C ASP A 182 -5.08 2.34 33.93
N GLY A 183 -5.95 1.33 33.91
CA GLY A 183 -7.28 1.37 34.51
C GLY A 183 -8.07 0.07 34.31
N PRO A 184 -8.85 -0.40 35.31
CA PRO A 184 -9.84 -1.44 35.06
C PRO A 184 -10.96 -0.86 34.20
N PHE A 185 -11.36 -1.61 33.17
CA PHE A 185 -12.42 -1.23 32.25
C PHE A 185 -13.76 -1.76 32.74
N ASP A 186 -14.70 -0.84 32.98
CA ASP A 186 -16.08 -1.11 33.43
C ASP A 186 -17.08 -1.09 32.25
N GLY A 187 -16.59 -0.98 31.02
CA GLY A 187 -17.44 -1.00 29.84
C GLY A 187 -17.90 -2.42 29.55
N GLU A 188 -19.22 -2.62 29.47
CA GLU A 188 -19.76 -3.82 28.85
C GLU A 188 -19.21 -3.91 27.43
N VAL A 189 -18.31 -4.87 27.21
CA VAL A 189 -17.92 -5.34 25.89
C VAL A 189 -19.18 -5.96 25.30
N MET A 190 -19.82 -5.25 24.38
CA MET A 190 -20.70 -5.92 23.44
C MET A 190 -19.82 -6.82 22.59
N GLU A 191 -19.76 -8.11 22.97
CA GLU A 191 -19.33 -9.18 22.09
C GLU A 191 -20.36 -9.29 20.94
N GLU A 192 -20.27 -8.40 19.96
CA GLU A 192 -20.62 -8.81 18.60
C GLU A 192 -19.34 -9.40 18.01
N GLU A 193 -19.37 -10.72 17.77
CA GLU A 193 -18.36 -11.40 16.97
C GLU A 193 -18.24 -10.66 15.63
N SER A 194 -17.21 -9.83 15.48
CA SER A 194 -16.80 -9.35 14.16
C SER A 194 -16.48 -10.58 13.32
N PRO A 195 -17.23 -10.88 12.25
CA PRO A 195 -16.91 -12.00 11.39
C PRO A 195 -15.53 -11.74 10.76
N ALA A 196 -14.68 -12.78 10.73
CA ALA A 196 -13.42 -12.74 10.01
C ALA A 196 -13.66 -12.24 8.56
N PRO A 197 -12.72 -11.49 7.95
CA PRO A 197 -12.89 -11.05 6.57
C PRO A 197 -13.13 -12.26 5.67
N ASN A 198 -14.24 -12.25 4.93
CA ASN A 198 -14.61 -13.34 4.04
C ASN A 198 -13.56 -13.50 2.94
N HIS A 199 -13.19 -14.73 2.64
CA HIS A 199 -12.23 -15.06 1.57
C HIS A 199 -12.72 -14.47 0.23
N PRO A 200 -11.87 -13.95 -0.69
CA PRO A 200 -12.32 -13.25 -1.91
C PRO A 200 -13.20 -14.09 -2.86
N TYR A 201 -13.21 -15.41 -2.68
CA TYR A 201 -14.06 -16.34 -3.43
C TYR A 201 -15.11 -17.05 -2.57
N GLU A 202 -15.31 -16.60 -1.34
CA GLU A 202 -16.33 -17.14 -0.47
C GLU A 202 -17.73 -16.96 -1.09
N GLY A 203 -18.53 -18.02 -1.05
CA GLY A 203 -19.86 -18.02 -1.68
C GLY A 203 -19.88 -18.04 -3.20
N ALA A 204 -18.74 -18.23 -3.89
CA ALA A 204 -18.69 -18.37 -5.34
C ALA A 204 -19.55 -19.56 -5.81
N ASP A 205 -20.52 -19.29 -6.67
CA ASP A 205 -21.38 -20.30 -7.27
C ASP A 205 -20.71 -21.02 -8.45
N ALA A 206 -21.37 -22.07 -8.96
CA ALA A 206 -20.81 -22.87 -10.04
C ALA A 206 -20.56 -22.08 -11.33
N GLU A 207 -21.36 -21.03 -11.60
CA GLU A 207 -21.18 -20.16 -12.77
C GLU A 207 -19.95 -19.27 -12.61
N THR A 208 -19.77 -18.68 -11.44
CA THR A 208 -18.60 -17.87 -11.06
C THR A 208 -17.32 -18.70 -11.14
N ILE A 209 -17.32 -19.91 -10.58
CA ILE A 209 -16.17 -20.84 -10.62
C ILE A 209 -15.83 -21.18 -12.08
N ALA A 210 -16.84 -21.44 -12.92
CA ALA A 210 -16.63 -21.70 -14.34
C ALA A 210 -16.05 -20.48 -15.08
N ALA A 211 -16.51 -19.27 -14.74
CA ALA A 211 -16.00 -18.04 -15.32
C ALA A 211 -14.52 -17.81 -14.98
N TYR A 212 -14.11 -18.00 -13.72
CA TYR A 212 -12.70 -17.94 -13.33
C TYR A 212 -11.86 -18.97 -14.08
N ARG A 213 -12.37 -20.21 -14.17
CA ARG A 213 -11.68 -21.26 -14.92
C ARG A 213 -11.48 -20.86 -16.38
N ALA A 214 -12.48 -20.28 -17.02
CA ALA A 214 -12.39 -19.82 -18.41
C ALA A 214 -11.38 -18.67 -18.59
N VAL A 215 -11.25 -17.76 -17.61
CA VAL A 215 -10.20 -16.73 -17.59
C VAL A 215 -8.81 -17.36 -17.51
N LEU A 216 -8.60 -18.34 -16.62
CA LEU A 216 -7.33 -19.05 -16.50
C LEU A 216 -6.98 -19.83 -17.78
N GLU A 217 -7.96 -20.44 -18.44
CA GLU A 217 -7.78 -21.13 -19.71
C GLU A 217 -7.33 -20.18 -20.84
N GLU A 218 -7.97 -19.01 -20.96
CA GLU A 218 -7.56 -17.97 -21.92
C GLU A 218 -6.20 -17.36 -21.55
N GLY A 219 -5.94 -17.14 -20.26
CA GLY A 219 -4.65 -16.62 -19.77
C GLY A 219 -3.49 -17.57 -20.10
N LEU A 220 -3.71 -18.89 -19.96
CA LEU A 220 -2.73 -19.89 -20.38
C LEU A 220 -2.47 -19.84 -21.90
N ALA A 221 -3.52 -19.63 -22.70
CA ALA A 221 -3.38 -19.46 -24.15
C ALA A 221 -2.60 -18.18 -24.51
N LEU A 222 -2.83 -17.07 -23.80
CA LEU A 222 -2.05 -15.84 -23.95
C LEU A 222 -0.57 -16.07 -23.59
N ARG A 223 -0.30 -16.77 -22.49
CA ARG A 223 1.07 -17.10 -22.06
C ARG A 223 1.84 -17.89 -23.12
N ALA A 224 1.16 -18.80 -23.80
CA ALA A 224 1.71 -19.60 -24.87
C ALA A 224 1.90 -18.80 -26.17
N ALA A 225 1.10 -17.76 -26.39
CA ALA A 225 1.25 -16.87 -27.54
C ALA A 225 2.46 -15.94 -27.42
N GLU A 226 2.97 -15.69 -26.21
CA GLU A 226 4.13 -14.83 -25.92
C GLU A 226 4.03 -13.44 -26.58
N PRO A 227 2.99 -12.66 -26.23
CA PRO A 227 2.69 -11.39 -26.89
C PRO A 227 3.81 -10.34 -26.72
N TRP A 228 4.51 -10.35 -25.59
CA TRP A 228 5.69 -9.52 -25.27
C TRP A 228 6.88 -9.70 -26.22
N ASN A 229 6.94 -10.78 -27.00
CA ASN A 229 7.94 -10.91 -28.07
C ASN A 229 7.61 -10.05 -29.30
N SER A 230 6.43 -9.42 -29.33
CA SER A 230 5.92 -8.66 -30.47
C SER A 230 5.42 -7.26 -30.10
N LEU A 231 5.16 -7.00 -28.82
CA LEU A 231 4.60 -5.75 -28.31
C LEU A 231 5.39 -5.26 -27.08
N TRP A 232 5.61 -3.96 -27.03
CA TRP A 232 6.05 -3.23 -25.84
C TRP A 232 4.84 -2.66 -25.08
N ASP A 233 5.06 -2.20 -23.86
CA ASP A 233 4.07 -1.56 -23.00
C ASP A 233 3.41 -0.34 -23.67
N GLN A 234 4.15 0.38 -24.52
CA GLN A 234 3.66 1.50 -25.32
C GLN A 234 3.02 1.10 -26.65
N ASP A 235 3.08 -0.18 -27.07
CA ASP A 235 2.43 -0.67 -28.28
C ASP A 235 0.95 -1.00 -27.99
N ILE A 236 0.23 0.01 -27.51
CA ILE A 236 -1.15 -0.12 -27.08
C ILE A 236 -2.12 -0.28 -28.25
N PHE A 237 -3.26 -0.90 -27.98
CA PHE A 237 -4.37 -0.97 -28.92
C PHE A 237 -5.72 -0.91 -28.22
N CYS A 238 -6.73 -0.44 -28.93
CA CYS A 238 -8.07 -0.24 -28.39
C CYS A 238 -8.98 -1.45 -28.62
N VAL A 239 -9.94 -1.64 -27.73
CA VAL A 239 -11.11 -2.49 -27.93
C VAL A 239 -12.35 -1.63 -27.70
N GLU A 240 -13.26 -1.63 -28.67
CA GLU A 240 -14.56 -0.96 -28.56
C GLU A 240 -15.56 -1.94 -27.94
N ASP A 241 -16.09 -1.62 -26.76
CA ASP A 241 -17.13 -2.42 -26.14
C ASP A 241 -18.42 -2.33 -26.98
N PRO A 242 -18.97 -3.47 -27.43
CA PRO A 242 -20.06 -3.47 -28.40
C PRO A 242 -21.41 -3.05 -27.79
N ASP A 243 -21.55 -3.11 -26.47
CA ASP A 243 -22.81 -2.83 -25.77
C ASP A 243 -22.89 -1.35 -25.37
N THR A 244 -21.78 -0.78 -24.92
CA THR A 244 -21.69 0.58 -24.39
C THR A 244 -21.05 1.57 -25.36
N GLY A 245 -20.27 1.09 -26.34
CA GLY A 245 -19.43 1.93 -27.19
C GLY A 245 -18.23 2.54 -26.45
N SER A 246 -17.95 2.13 -25.21
CA SER A 246 -16.74 2.58 -24.51
C SER A 246 -15.50 2.03 -25.19
N VAL A 247 -14.40 2.77 -25.06
CA VAL A 247 -13.11 2.33 -25.60
C VAL A 247 -12.21 1.99 -24.43
N ASP A 248 -11.74 0.75 -24.42
CA ASP A 248 -10.72 0.27 -23.50
C ASP A 248 -9.37 0.24 -24.22
N ILE A 249 -8.29 0.48 -23.49
CA ILE A 249 -6.92 0.36 -24.00
C ILE A 249 -6.28 -0.90 -23.43
N LEU A 250 -5.71 -1.72 -24.29
CA LEU A 250 -4.92 -2.89 -23.89
C LEU A 250 -3.43 -2.56 -24.02
N SER A 251 -2.66 -2.89 -22.98
CA SER A 251 -1.21 -2.78 -22.94
C SER A 251 -0.59 -4.12 -22.54
N VAL A 252 0.43 -4.55 -23.28
CA VAL A 252 1.16 -5.80 -23.01
C VAL A 252 2.52 -5.46 -22.43
N LEU A 253 2.77 -5.89 -21.20
CA LEU A 253 4.03 -5.71 -20.51
C LEU A 253 4.88 -6.97 -20.68
N GLY A 254 6.18 -6.75 -20.89
CA GLY A 254 7.20 -7.79 -20.74
C GLY A 254 8.26 -7.93 -21.81
N ALA A 255 8.34 -6.99 -22.75
CA ALA A 255 9.46 -6.92 -23.69
C ALA A 255 10.83 -6.80 -23.00
N GLY A 256 10.86 -6.33 -21.75
CA GLY A 256 12.05 -6.26 -20.90
C GLY A 256 12.33 -7.48 -20.00
N ASP A 257 11.56 -8.57 -20.12
CA ASP A 257 11.68 -9.81 -19.32
C ASP A 257 11.50 -9.69 -17.78
N GLU A 258 11.21 -8.48 -17.28
CA GLU A 258 11.04 -8.15 -15.85
C GLU A 258 9.62 -8.24 -15.33
N VAL A 259 8.62 -8.14 -16.19
CA VAL A 259 7.18 -8.31 -15.88
C VAL A 259 6.57 -9.06 -17.06
N TYR A 260 5.56 -9.89 -16.86
CA TYR A 260 4.75 -10.41 -17.99
C TYR A 260 3.30 -10.22 -17.63
N SER A 261 2.67 -9.18 -18.18
CA SER A 261 1.31 -8.80 -17.80
C SER A 261 0.52 -8.32 -19.01
N LEU A 262 -0.80 -8.47 -18.93
CA LEU A 262 -1.75 -7.80 -19.80
C LEU A 262 -2.61 -6.88 -18.95
N HIS A 263 -2.61 -5.59 -19.30
CA HIS A 263 -3.43 -4.57 -18.67
C HIS A 263 -4.58 -4.19 -19.60
N VAL A 264 -5.82 -4.29 -19.10
CA VAL A 264 -7.02 -3.76 -19.77
C VAL A 264 -7.44 -2.48 -19.04
N HIS A 265 -7.06 -1.33 -19.59
CA HIS A 265 -7.39 0.00 -19.07
C HIS A 265 -8.80 0.40 -19.53
N ARG A 266 -9.68 0.67 -18.57
CA ARG A 266 -11.12 0.73 -18.86
C ARG A 266 -11.67 2.13 -19.02
N GLY A 267 -12.43 2.31 -20.11
CA GLY A 267 -13.24 3.48 -20.40
C GLY A 267 -12.48 4.81 -20.31
N LEU A 268 -13.22 5.87 -19.96
CA LEU A 268 -12.68 7.24 -19.91
C LEU A 268 -11.51 7.41 -18.92
N VAL A 269 -11.50 6.65 -17.82
CA VAL A 269 -10.41 6.70 -16.84
C VAL A 269 -9.14 6.07 -17.39
N GLY A 270 -9.26 4.92 -18.07
CA GLY A 270 -8.15 4.30 -18.78
C GLY A 270 -7.58 5.19 -19.89
N LEU A 271 -8.47 5.87 -20.62
CA LEU A 271 -8.08 6.88 -21.62
C LEU A 271 -7.33 8.05 -20.98
N GLU A 272 -7.76 8.55 -19.82
CA GLU A 272 -7.08 9.64 -19.11
C GLU A 272 -5.68 9.26 -18.64
N PHE A 273 -5.50 8.04 -18.12
CA PHE A 273 -4.18 7.51 -17.78
C PHE A 273 -3.24 7.55 -19.00
N TRP A 274 -3.70 7.05 -20.15
CA TRP A 274 -2.90 7.04 -21.37
C TRP A 274 -2.70 8.44 -21.96
N ARG A 275 -3.64 9.37 -21.79
CA ARG A 275 -3.46 10.78 -22.15
C ARG A 275 -2.27 11.36 -21.40
N GLN A 276 -2.20 11.16 -20.08
CA GLN A 276 -1.09 11.62 -19.26
C GLN A 276 0.22 10.92 -19.60
N ALA A 277 0.19 9.60 -19.78
CA ALA A 277 1.37 8.82 -20.18
C ALA A 277 1.96 9.34 -21.49
N MET A 278 1.11 9.60 -22.48
CA MET A 278 1.50 10.10 -23.79
C MET A 278 2.04 11.54 -23.78
N LEU A 279 1.58 12.37 -22.85
CA LEU A 279 2.03 13.75 -22.68
C LEU A 279 3.19 13.91 -21.69
N GLY A 280 3.61 12.83 -21.03
CA GLY A 280 4.62 12.88 -19.97
C GLY A 280 4.12 13.59 -18.71
N GLU A 281 2.82 13.55 -18.45
CA GLU A 281 2.14 14.19 -17.31
C GLU A 281 1.90 13.23 -16.13
N LEU A 282 2.28 11.95 -16.27
CA LEU A 282 2.16 11.01 -15.16
C LEU A 282 2.98 11.48 -13.95
N PRO A 283 2.49 11.22 -12.72
CA PRO A 283 3.27 11.46 -11.52
C PRO A 283 4.64 10.77 -11.61
N SER A 284 5.69 11.42 -11.09
CA SER A 284 7.00 10.76 -10.91
C SER A 284 6.98 9.72 -9.80
N ASP A 285 5.99 9.82 -8.91
CA ASP A 285 5.74 8.90 -7.80
C ASP A 285 4.97 7.67 -8.30
N PHE A 286 5.49 6.48 -7.97
CA PHE A 286 4.94 5.20 -8.44
C PHE A 286 3.55 4.94 -7.86
N ASP A 287 3.36 5.16 -6.56
CA ASP A 287 2.08 4.94 -5.88
C ASP A 287 1.00 5.89 -6.41
N ALA A 288 1.37 7.15 -6.68
CA ALA A 288 0.50 8.12 -7.32
C ALA A 288 0.13 7.69 -8.75
N THR A 289 1.03 7.03 -9.48
CA THR A 289 0.77 6.48 -10.82
C THR A 289 -0.16 5.28 -10.76
N VAL A 290 0.09 4.33 -9.86
CA VAL A 290 -0.79 3.18 -9.61
C VAL A 290 -2.19 3.64 -9.17
N GLY A 291 -2.25 4.69 -8.35
CA GLY A 291 -3.50 5.34 -7.93
C GLY A 291 -4.30 5.98 -9.07
N LEU A 292 -3.78 6.08 -10.29
CA LEU A 292 -4.53 6.51 -11.48
C LEU A 292 -5.08 5.35 -12.30
N LEU A 293 -4.65 4.11 -12.04
CA LEU A 293 -5.01 2.95 -12.84
C LEU A 293 -6.47 2.54 -12.62
N ASN A 294 -7.16 2.31 -13.74
CA ASN A 294 -8.44 1.57 -13.77
C ASN A 294 -8.26 0.36 -14.68
N VAL A 295 -7.62 -0.68 -14.15
CA VAL A 295 -7.06 -1.79 -14.93
C VAL A 295 -7.61 -3.13 -14.45
N LEU A 296 -7.99 -3.98 -15.40
CA LEU A 296 -8.09 -5.42 -15.19
C LEU A 296 -6.78 -6.06 -15.64
N GLU A 297 -6.15 -6.81 -14.73
CA GLU A 297 -4.83 -7.38 -14.94
C GLU A 297 -4.83 -8.90 -14.82
N VAL A 298 -4.14 -9.53 -15.78
CA VAL A 298 -3.58 -10.88 -15.62
C VAL A 298 -2.06 -10.79 -15.72
N GLU A 299 -1.39 -11.25 -14.68
CA GLU A 299 0.06 -11.26 -14.61
C GLU A 299 0.59 -12.69 -14.50
N PHE A 300 1.75 -12.95 -15.11
CA PHE A 300 2.48 -14.20 -15.00
C PHE A 300 3.67 -14.04 -14.08
N VAL A 301 3.57 -14.67 -12.91
CA VAL A 301 4.53 -14.53 -11.81
C VAL A 301 5.16 -15.88 -11.44
N ASN A 302 6.24 -15.85 -10.67
CA ASN A 302 6.82 -17.04 -10.08
C ASN A 302 5.93 -17.54 -8.92
N LYS A 303 6.14 -18.79 -8.51
CA LYS A 303 5.36 -19.36 -7.38
C LYS A 303 5.54 -18.54 -6.10
N SER A 304 6.71 -17.96 -5.89
CA SER A 304 7.06 -17.14 -4.71
C SER A 304 6.30 -15.82 -4.64
N GLU A 305 5.73 -15.35 -5.75
CA GLU A 305 5.01 -14.07 -5.85
C GLU A 305 3.48 -14.25 -5.73
N MET A 306 3.02 -15.50 -5.49
CA MET A 306 1.61 -15.84 -5.32
C MET A 306 1.17 -15.68 -3.87
N GLU A 307 -0.04 -15.20 -3.64
CA GLU A 307 -0.64 -15.09 -2.30
C GLU A 307 -1.55 -16.30 -1.99
N GLY A 308 -1.90 -16.48 -0.71
CA GLY A 308 -2.82 -17.53 -0.26
C GLY A 308 -4.09 -17.66 -1.11
N PRO A 309 -4.86 -16.56 -1.28
CA PRO A 309 -6.06 -16.61 -2.09
C PRO A 309 -5.79 -16.95 -3.56
N ASP A 310 -4.62 -16.61 -4.12
CA ASP A 310 -4.31 -17.03 -5.47
C ASP A 310 -4.21 -18.55 -5.59
N PHE A 311 -3.65 -19.25 -4.59
CA PHE A 311 -3.66 -20.71 -4.55
C PHE A 311 -5.06 -21.28 -4.38
N ASP A 312 -5.89 -20.64 -3.55
CA ASP A 312 -7.27 -21.03 -3.35
C ASP A 312 -8.10 -20.91 -4.64
N LEU A 313 -7.78 -19.97 -5.53
CA LEU A 313 -8.40 -19.89 -6.86
C LEU A 313 -8.15 -21.16 -7.70
N TYR A 314 -6.92 -21.68 -7.69
CA TYR A 314 -6.57 -22.91 -8.44
C TYR A 314 -7.29 -24.12 -7.83
N ALA A 315 -7.35 -24.20 -6.51
CA ALA A 315 -8.07 -25.26 -5.81
C ALA A 315 -9.58 -25.19 -6.10
N LEU A 316 -10.18 -24.00 -6.02
CA LEU A 316 -11.60 -23.73 -6.25
C LEU A 316 -12.02 -24.11 -7.68
N THR A 317 -11.23 -23.70 -8.68
CA THR A 317 -11.54 -23.94 -10.10
C THR A 317 -11.10 -25.33 -10.58
N GLY A 318 -10.28 -26.04 -9.80
CA GLY A 318 -9.61 -27.27 -10.22
C GLY A 318 -8.68 -27.04 -11.43
N PHE A 319 -8.14 -25.83 -11.59
CA PHE A 319 -7.22 -25.51 -12.68
C PHE A 319 -5.84 -26.12 -12.38
N PRO A 320 -5.16 -26.75 -13.36
CA PRO A 320 -3.92 -27.46 -13.08
C PRO A 320 -2.79 -26.50 -12.70
N GLU A 321 -2.04 -26.85 -11.65
CA GLU A 321 -0.81 -26.13 -11.32
C GLU A 321 0.18 -26.17 -12.50
N PRO A 322 0.84 -25.05 -12.82
CA PRO A 322 1.82 -25.01 -13.90
C PRO A 322 3.05 -25.87 -13.56
N LYS A 323 3.65 -26.47 -14.59
CA LYS A 323 4.96 -27.14 -14.46
C LYS A 323 6.03 -26.11 -14.06
N ARG A 324 7.10 -26.58 -13.41
CA ARG A 324 8.26 -25.74 -13.05
C ARG A 324 8.72 -24.87 -14.21
N GLY A 325 8.93 -23.60 -13.94
CA GLY A 325 9.45 -22.60 -14.88
C GLY A 325 9.30 -21.19 -14.33
N ARG A 326 10.07 -20.25 -14.87
CA ARG A 326 10.01 -18.83 -14.52
C ARG A 326 8.68 -18.25 -15.00
N LYS A 327 8.00 -17.51 -14.14
CA LYS A 327 6.80 -16.72 -14.46
C LYS A 327 5.73 -17.52 -15.19
N ARG A 328 5.26 -18.56 -14.51
CA ARG A 328 4.29 -19.55 -15.03
C ARG A 328 2.97 -19.56 -14.27
N TRP A 329 2.92 -18.97 -13.09
CA TRP A 329 1.69 -18.86 -12.32
C TRP A 329 0.92 -17.63 -12.79
N MET A 330 -0.37 -17.79 -13.05
CA MET A 330 -1.27 -16.67 -13.32
C MET A 330 -1.78 -16.09 -12.00
N ARG A 331 -1.62 -14.78 -11.86
CA ARG A 331 -2.18 -13.95 -10.79
C ARG A 331 -3.17 -12.97 -11.42
N LEU A 332 -4.35 -12.85 -10.83
CA LEU A 332 -5.41 -11.98 -11.34
C LEU A 332 -5.60 -10.82 -10.37
N ARG A 333 -5.42 -9.58 -10.85
CA ARG A 333 -5.55 -8.36 -10.03
C ARG A 333 -6.35 -7.27 -10.73
N ARG A 334 -6.98 -6.42 -9.94
CA ARG A 334 -7.77 -5.27 -10.39
C ARG A 334 -7.23 -4.03 -9.70
N HIS A 335 -6.95 -3.02 -10.50
CA HIS A 335 -6.63 -1.68 -10.04
C HIS A 335 -7.84 -0.78 -10.26
N ARG A 336 -8.17 0.02 -9.27
CA ARG A 336 -9.14 1.11 -9.36
C ARG A 336 -8.46 2.39 -8.92
N PRO A 337 -8.83 3.55 -9.49
CA PRO A 337 -8.18 4.79 -9.11
C PRO A 337 -8.32 5.02 -7.61
N ARG A 338 -7.20 5.30 -6.94
CA ARG A 338 -7.13 5.63 -5.52
C ARG A 338 -7.62 4.50 -4.60
N GLN A 339 -7.66 3.27 -5.09
CA GLN A 339 -7.95 2.06 -4.32
C GLN A 339 -6.74 1.13 -4.42
N PRO A 340 -6.47 0.27 -3.43
CA PRO A 340 -5.42 -0.72 -3.54
C PRO A 340 -5.76 -1.74 -4.61
N CYS A 341 -4.71 -2.36 -5.11
CA CYS A 341 -4.78 -3.54 -5.95
C CYS A 341 -5.55 -4.66 -5.23
N TRP A 342 -6.52 -5.27 -5.91
CA TRP A 342 -7.40 -6.28 -5.31
C TRP A 342 -7.69 -7.48 -6.21
N PHE A 343 -8.27 -8.55 -5.66
CA PHE A 343 -8.75 -9.70 -6.44
C PHE A 343 -9.93 -9.32 -7.35
N HIS A 344 -10.08 -10.03 -8.47
CA HIS A 344 -11.19 -9.78 -9.40
C HIS A 344 -12.53 -10.17 -8.79
N PRO A 345 -13.60 -9.37 -8.96
CA PRO A 345 -14.96 -9.81 -8.68
C PRO A 345 -15.54 -10.59 -9.87
N ALA A 346 -16.49 -11.49 -9.60
CA ALA A 346 -17.17 -12.30 -10.62
C ALA A 346 -17.75 -11.48 -11.78
N ALA A 347 -18.28 -10.30 -11.48
CA ALA A 347 -18.93 -9.40 -12.45
C ALA A 347 -17.98 -8.86 -13.54
N GLU A 348 -16.66 -8.85 -13.30
CA GLU A 348 -15.66 -8.26 -14.20
C GLU A 348 -14.87 -9.32 -14.99
N LEU A 349 -15.12 -10.62 -14.73
CA LEU A 349 -14.38 -11.72 -15.36
C LEU A 349 -14.61 -11.84 -16.87
N SER A 350 -15.80 -11.51 -17.35
CA SER A 350 -16.12 -11.54 -18.78
C SER A 350 -15.32 -10.49 -19.56
N GLU A 351 -15.13 -9.31 -18.97
CA GLU A 351 -14.34 -8.22 -19.52
C GLU A 351 -12.85 -8.58 -19.57
N LEU A 352 -12.30 -9.09 -18.46
CA LEU A 352 -10.91 -9.58 -18.42
C LEU A 352 -10.68 -10.70 -19.44
N ARG A 353 -11.56 -11.71 -19.47
CA ARG A 353 -11.45 -12.84 -20.42
C ARG A 353 -11.45 -12.34 -21.87
N ARG A 354 -12.33 -11.40 -22.20
CA ARG A 354 -12.39 -10.77 -23.52
C ARG A 354 -11.09 -10.06 -23.84
N GLY A 355 -10.57 -9.25 -22.91
CA GLY A 355 -9.29 -8.57 -23.09
C GLY A 355 -8.14 -9.52 -23.39
N ILE A 356 -8.04 -10.63 -22.66
CA ILE A 356 -7.05 -11.69 -22.87
C ILE A 356 -7.19 -12.32 -24.26
N GLY A 357 -8.39 -12.73 -24.63
CA GLY A 357 -8.68 -13.34 -25.93
C GLY A 357 -8.36 -12.42 -27.09
N LEU A 358 -8.71 -11.14 -26.97
CA LEU A 358 -8.46 -10.11 -27.98
C LEU A 358 -6.98 -9.72 -28.08
N ALA A 359 -6.23 -9.69 -26.98
CA ALA A 359 -4.77 -9.50 -27.03
C ALA A 359 -4.08 -10.64 -27.79
N ARG A 360 -4.49 -11.88 -27.53
CA ARG A 360 -3.99 -13.04 -28.28
C ARG A 360 -4.32 -12.95 -29.77
N HIS A 361 -5.55 -12.57 -30.10
CA HIS A 361 -6.00 -12.40 -31.48
C HIS A 361 -5.25 -11.27 -32.20
N TYR A 362 -5.10 -10.12 -31.55
CA TYR A 362 -4.35 -8.97 -32.06
C TYR A 362 -2.90 -9.34 -32.41
N VAL A 363 -2.23 -10.10 -31.55
CA VAL A 363 -0.86 -10.58 -31.77
C VAL A 363 -0.79 -11.57 -32.94
N SER A 364 -1.81 -12.41 -33.13
CA SER A 364 -1.90 -13.28 -34.32
C SER A 364 -1.97 -12.44 -35.60
N LEU A 365 -2.87 -11.46 -35.64
CA LEU A 365 -3.01 -10.54 -36.77
C LEU A 365 -1.71 -9.77 -37.06
N LEU A 366 -1.03 -9.30 -36.01
CA LEU A 366 0.25 -8.58 -36.13
C LEU A 366 1.33 -9.46 -36.78
N ARG A 367 1.43 -10.73 -36.37
CA ARG A 367 2.43 -11.67 -36.88
C ARG A 367 2.17 -12.12 -38.32
N GLU A 368 0.90 -12.21 -38.69
CA GLU A 368 0.47 -12.59 -40.04
C GLU A 368 0.51 -11.41 -41.04
N SER A 369 0.39 -10.17 -40.53
CA SER A 369 0.32 -8.98 -41.35
C SER A 369 1.67 -8.60 -41.98
N LYS A 370 1.62 -8.19 -43.26
CA LYS A 370 2.74 -7.53 -43.95
C LYS A 370 2.73 -6.00 -43.79
N ARG A 371 1.72 -5.45 -43.12
CA ARG A 371 1.46 -4.01 -42.98
C ARG A 371 1.54 -3.62 -41.50
N ARG A 372 2.76 -3.58 -40.94
CA ARG A 372 2.97 -3.24 -39.53
C ARG A 372 2.46 -1.87 -39.13
N ALA A 373 2.49 -0.89 -40.04
CA ALA A 373 1.93 0.44 -39.81
C ALA A 373 0.43 0.41 -39.41
N GLU A 374 -0.32 -0.65 -39.74
CA GLU A 374 -1.71 -0.82 -39.31
C GLU A 374 -1.87 -1.13 -37.81
N PHE A 375 -0.77 -1.40 -37.10
CA PHE A 375 -0.70 -1.68 -35.66
C PHE A 375 -0.01 -0.54 -34.89
N GLU A 376 0.51 0.46 -35.59
CA GLU A 376 1.22 1.60 -35.00
C GLU A 376 0.30 2.83 -34.96
N TYR A 377 0.61 3.79 -34.09
CA TYR A 377 -0.03 5.11 -34.01
C TYR A 377 1.02 6.21 -33.86
N ASP A 378 0.67 7.42 -34.28
CA ASP A 378 1.56 8.58 -34.17
C ASP A 378 1.74 8.94 -32.69
N ARG A 379 2.94 8.68 -32.14
CA ARG A 379 3.20 8.93 -30.73
C ARG A 379 3.40 10.45 -30.51
N PRO A 380 2.90 11.06 -29.42
CA PRO A 380 2.96 12.52 -29.29
C PRO A 380 4.38 13.10 -29.25
N HIS A 381 5.36 12.37 -28.71
CA HIS A 381 6.75 12.80 -28.76
C HIS A 381 7.34 12.84 -30.18
N GLU A 382 6.73 12.13 -31.14
CA GLU A 382 7.09 12.12 -32.56
C GLU A 382 6.34 13.19 -33.35
N ASN A 383 5.21 13.69 -32.82
CA ASN A 383 4.30 14.62 -33.51
C ASN A 383 4.07 15.93 -32.73
N GLY A 384 5.13 16.51 -32.18
CA GLY A 384 5.09 17.85 -31.57
C GLY A 384 4.15 17.98 -30.36
N GLY A 385 3.91 16.89 -29.63
CA GLY A 385 3.05 16.83 -28.45
C GLY A 385 1.55 16.65 -28.74
N GLN A 386 1.15 16.41 -29.99
CA GLN A 386 -0.26 16.20 -30.33
C GLN A 386 -0.71 14.76 -30.07
N LEU A 387 -1.81 14.61 -29.34
CA LEU A 387 -2.48 13.32 -29.12
C LEU A 387 -3.03 12.74 -30.45
N PRO A 388 -2.96 11.42 -30.65
CA PRO A 388 -3.41 10.78 -31.88
C PRO A 388 -4.94 10.81 -32.00
N GLY A 389 -5.49 11.28 -33.12
CA GLY A 389 -6.95 11.28 -33.34
C GLY A 389 -7.58 9.88 -33.44
N THR A 390 -6.77 8.87 -33.78
CA THR A 390 -7.19 7.47 -33.83
C THR A 390 -6.09 6.55 -33.30
N LEU A 391 -6.47 5.47 -32.64
CA LEU A 391 -5.58 4.39 -32.23
C LEU A 391 -5.87 3.11 -33.03
N PRO A 392 -4.87 2.23 -33.25
CA PRO A 392 -5.12 0.88 -33.74
C PRO A 392 -5.97 0.12 -32.71
N GLY A 393 -6.82 -0.78 -33.15
CA GLY A 393 -7.66 -1.54 -32.25
C GLY A 393 -8.45 -2.63 -32.95
N LEU A 394 -9.31 -3.27 -32.18
CA LEU A 394 -10.21 -4.32 -32.64
C LEU A 394 -11.65 -3.86 -32.51
N ARG A 395 -12.42 -4.03 -33.59
CA ARG A 395 -13.86 -3.79 -33.62
C ARG A 395 -14.61 -5.07 -33.97
N LEU A 396 -15.69 -5.34 -33.25
CA LEU A 396 -16.56 -6.48 -33.52
C LEU A 396 -17.31 -6.27 -34.84
N LYS A 397 -17.33 -7.29 -35.70
CA LYS A 397 -18.15 -7.28 -36.91
C LYS A 397 -19.64 -7.17 -36.56
N PRO A 398 -20.41 -6.28 -37.20
CA PRO A 398 -21.83 -6.11 -36.89
C PRO A 398 -22.63 -7.42 -36.96
N GLY A 399 -23.45 -7.68 -35.94
CA GLY A 399 -24.33 -8.86 -35.89
C GLY A 399 -23.62 -10.19 -35.61
N THR A 400 -22.36 -10.17 -35.20
CA THR A 400 -21.59 -11.35 -34.83
C THR A 400 -21.40 -11.44 -33.31
N SER A 401 -21.00 -12.61 -32.81
CA SER A 401 -20.85 -12.82 -31.36
C SER A 401 -19.53 -12.20 -30.85
N PRO A 402 -19.56 -11.44 -29.73
CA PRO A 402 -18.36 -10.89 -29.10
C PRO A 402 -17.45 -11.95 -28.49
N GLU A 403 -17.96 -13.16 -28.23
CA GLU A 403 -17.25 -14.28 -27.60
C GLU A 403 -16.38 -15.09 -28.59
N VAL A 404 -16.40 -14.73 -29.87
CA VAL A 404 -15.59 -15.37 -30.91
C VAL A 404 -14.57 -14.36 -31.41
N TRP A 405 -13.31 -14.56 -31.03
CA TRP A 405 -12.24 -13.57 -31.23
C TRP A 405 -12.00 -13.24 -32.72
N GLU A 406 -12.18 -14.20 -33.63
CA GLU A 406 -12.04 -14.02 -35.08
C GLU A 406 -13.12 -13.11 -35.71
N ASN A 407 -14.20 -12.83 -34.97
CA ASN A 407 -15.20 -11.86 -35.37
C ASN A 407 -14.73 -10.42 -35.18
N TRP A 408 -13.64 -10.20 -34.46
CA TRP A 408 -13.04 -8.90 -34.26
C TRP A 408 -12.00 -8.61 -35.34
N GLU A 409 -12.11 -7.45 -35.98
CA GLU A 409 -11.22 -7.04 -37.07
C GLU A 409 -10.40 -5.81 -36.70
N LEU A 410 -9.20 -5.73 -37.27
CA LEU A 410 -8.32 -4.59 -37.10
C LEU A 410 -9.00 -3.33 -37.65
N ALA A 411 -9.07 -2.30 -36.82
CA ALA A 411 -9.73 -1.05 -37.13
C ALA A 411 -8.92 0.14 -36.59
N ARG A 412 -9.22 1.33 -37.12
CA ARG A 412 -8.81 2.61 -36.53
C ARG A 412 -9.95 3.11 -35.65
N ILE A 413 -9.71 3.11 -34.35
CA ILE A 413 -10.68 3.53 -33.34
C ILE A 413 -10.46 5.02 -33.07
N SER A 414 -11.49 5.83 -33.27
CA SER A 414 -11.43 7.26 -32.99
C SER A 414 -11.46 7.49 -31.49
N VAL A 415 -10.53 8.30 -30.98
CA VAL A 415 -10.51 8.71 -29.56
C VAL A 415 -10.76 10.21 -29.48
N ASP A 416 -11.85 10.58 -28.81
CA ASP A 416 -12.18 11.97 -28.56
C ASP A 416 -11.59 12.41 -27.22
N TRP A 417 -10.33 12.84 -27.25
CA TRP A 417 -9.60 13.31 -26.06
C TRP A 417 -10.26 14.51 -25.37
N SER A 418 -11.16 15.24 -26.05
CA SER A 418 -11.91 16.34 -25.42
C SER A 418 -13.02 15.88 -24.48
N LYS A 419 -13.44 14.61 -24.60
CA LYS A 419 -14.43 13.97 -23.71
C LYS A 419 -13.78 13.18 -22.57
N VAL A 420 -12.46 13.00 -22.63
CA VAL A 420 -11.71 12.40 -21.54
C VAL A 420 -11.69 13.44 -20.42
N PRO A 421 -12.30 13.16 -19.26
CA PRO A 421 -12.35 14.13 -18.17
C PRO A 421 -10.91 14.44 -17.73
N PRO A 422 -10.63 15.69 -17.32
CA PRO A 422 -9.35 15.97 -16.68
C PRO A 422 -9.15 15.01 -15.51
N PRO A 423 -7.90 14.78 -15.07
CA PRO A 423 -7.64 13.88 -13.95
C PRO A 423 -8.56 14.25 -12.80
N PRO A 424 -9.17 13.27 -12.10
CA PRO A 424 -10.10 13.58 -11.03
C PRO A 424 -9.41 14.58 -10.10
N SER A 425 -10.01 15.76 -9.93
CA SER A 425 -9.39 16.77 -9.09
C SER A 425 -9.22 16.19 -7.70
N ILE A 426 -8.28 16.76 -6.95
CA ILE A 426 -8.34 16.67 -5.50
C ILE A 426 -9.76 17.07 -5.11
N PHE A 427 -10.33 16.44 -4.08
CA PHE A 427 -11.61 16.90 -3.59
C PHE A 427 -11.55 18.40 -3.32
N GLU A 428 -12.37 19.17 -4.04
CA GLU A 428 -12.42 20.61 -3.94
C GLU A 428 -13.67 20.99 -3.15
N PRO A 429 -13.52 21.54 -1.94
CA PRO A 429 -14.65 22.08 -1.20
C PRO A 429 -15.32 23.19 -1.98
N SER A 430 -16.63 23.28 -1.86
CA SER A 430 -17.42 24.32 -2.52
C SER A 430 -17.10 25.71 -1.97
N GLU A 431 -17.35 26.75 -2.77
CA GLU A 431 -17.23 28.15 -2.34
C GLU A 431 -18.09 28.44 -1.08
N PHE A 432 -19.21 27.75 -0.91
CA PHE A 432 -20.03 27.86 0.29
C PHE A 432 -19.30 27.36 1.55
N GLU A 433 -18.68 26.19 1.48
CA GLU A 433 -17.93 25.62 2.60
C GLU A 433 -16.69 26.45 2.93
N TRP A 434 -16.05 27.03 1.92
CA TRP A 434 -14.96 27.97 2.15
C TRP A 434 -15.42 29.28 2.79
N ALA A 435 -16.56 29.83 2.36
CA ALA A 435 -17.13 31.02 2.98
C ALA A 435 -17.50 30.78 4.45
N GLN A 436 -17.98 29.58 4.77
CA GLN A 436 -18.23 29.16 6.14
C GLN A 436 -16.92 29.11 6.95
N CYS A 437 -15.84 28.51 6.42
CA CYS A 437 -14.54 28.52 7.09
C CYS A 437 -14.05 29.95 7.37
N GLY A 438 -14.19 30.84 6.39
CA GLY A 438 -13.81 32.25 6.51
C GLY A 438 -14.66 33.08 7.49
N SER A 439 -15.76 32.53 8.02
CA SER A 439 -16.57 33.17 9.06
C SER A 439 -16.03 32.96 10.48
N PHE A 440 -15.13 31.99 10.66
CA PHE A 440 -14.55 31.65 11.96
C PHE A 440 -13.27 32.44 12.24
N SER A 441 -12.96 32.62 13.53
CA SER A 441 -11.73 33.28 13.96
C SER A 441 -10.55 32.31 13.95
N VAL A 442 -9.35 32.82 13.66
CA VAL A 442 -8.11 32.04 13.78
C VAL A 442 -7.66 32.04 15.24
N VAL A 443 -7.40 30.86 15.79
CA VAL A 443 -6.84 30.65 17.13
C VAL A 443 -5.37 30.30 17.05
N GLU A 444 -4.58 30.64 18.07
CA GLU A 444 -3.14 30.31 18.18
C GLU A 444 -2.92 28.83 18.56
N GLU A 445 -3.65 27.93 17.91
CA GLU A 445 -3.50 26.47 18.05
C GLU A 445 -2.83 25.88 16.81
N ARG A 446 -2.18 24.74 17.02
CA ARG A 446 -1.63 23.89 15.95
C ARG A 446 -2.46 22.61 15.86
N TRP A 447 -2.98 22.33 14.67
CA TRP A 447 -3.81 21.16 14.41
C TRP A 447 -3.09 20.21 13.46
N GLU A 448 -3.36 18.93 13.63
CA GLU A 448 -2.77 17.84 12.86
C GLU A 448 -3.87 17.07 12.15
N ILE A 449 -3.72 16.83 10.84
CA ILE A 449 -4.69 16.05 10.08
C ILE A 449 -4.02 15.18 9.01
N GLY A 450 -4.42 13.91 9.00
CA GLY A 450 -3.91 12.91 8.06
C GLY A 450 -4.95 11.87 7.71
N ALA A 451 -4.66 11.08 6.68
CA ALA A 451 -5.43 9.88 6.37
C ALA A 451 -4.48 8.74 6.01
N ILE A 452 -4.85 7.53 6.41
CA ILE A 452 -4.08 6.30 6.20
C ILE A 452 -5.04 5.17 5.84
N TYR A 453 -4.61 4.26 4.98
CA TYR A 453 -5.32 3.01 4.74
C TYR A 453 -4.87 1.97 5.76
N LEU A 454 -5.84 1.36 6.42
CA LEU A 454 -5.68 0.33 7.42
C LEU A 454 -5.96 -1.06 6.82
N ALA A 455 -5.77 -2.10 7.64
CA ALA A 455 -6.05 -3.48 7.30
C ALA A 455 -7.46 -3.68 6.72
N ASN A 456 -7.61 -4.74 5.93
CA ASN A 456 -8.84 -4.98 5.17
C ASN A 456 -10.03 -5.27 6.09
N VAL A 457 -11.16 -4.62 5.81
CA VAL A 457 -12.45 -4.83 6.47
C VAL A 457 -13.48 -5.34 5.45
N MET A 458 -14.47 -6.08 5.94
CA MET A 458 -15.62 -6.45 5.12
C MET A 458 -16.60 -5.28 5.07
N GLY A 459 -16.78 -4.70 3.88
CA GLY A 459 -17.73 -3.63 3.66
C GLY A 459 -19.18 -4.11 3.76
N ALA A 460 -20.12 -3.16 3.86
CA ALA A 460 -21.56 -3.46 3.95
C ALA A 460 -22.12 -4.29 2.77
N ASP A 461 -21.41 -4.31 1.64
CA ASP A 461 -21.71 -5.11 0.44
C ASP A 461 -21.06 -6.51 0.45
N GLY A 462 -20.41 -6.90 1.55
CA GLY A 462 -19.76 -8.18 1.73
C GLY A 462 -18.39 -8.28 1.05
N LEU A 463 -17.89 -7.20 0.46
CA LEU A 463 -16.58 -7.17 -0.19
C LEU A 463 -15.50 -6.73 0.80
N VAL A 464 -14.40 -7.47 0.84
CA VAL A 464 -13.22 -7.12 1.63
C VAL A 464 -12.43 -6.01 0.92
N ARG A 465 -12.15 -4.92 1.64
CA ARG A 465 -11.51 -3.70 1.13
C ARG A 465 -10.64 -3.07 2.22
N PRO A 466 -9.61 -2.28 1.89
CA PRO A 466 -8.89 -1.53 2.92
C PRO A 466 -9.84 -0.57 3.64
N LEU A 467 -9.59 -0.33 4.91
CA LEU A 467 -10.33 0.68 5.66
C LEU A 467 -9.58 2.02 5.62
N LEU A 468 -10.18 3.07 5.07
CA LEU A 468 -9.60 4.40 5.14
C LEU A 468 -9.86 5.02 6.52
N ALA A 469 -8.82 5.39 7.24
CA ALA A 469 -8.90 6.15 8.48
C ALA A 469 -8.42 7.58 8.27
N ALA A 470 -9.27 8.56 8.55
CA ALA A 470 -8.89 9.96 8.64
C ALA A 470 -8.80 10.38 10.11
N VAL A 471 -7.72 11.05 10.45
CA VAL A 471 -7.30 11.31 11.82
C VAL A 471 -7.10 12.80 12.00
N PHE A 472 -7.54 13.33 13.13
CA PHE A 472 -7.34 14.73 13.49
C PHE A 472 -6.96 14.86 14.95
N ALA A 473 -5.90 15.59 15.25
CA ALA A 473 -5.47 15.87 16.62
C ALA A 473 -5.14 17.35 16.83
N LEU A 474 -5.21 17.77 18.09
CA LEU A 474 -4.52 18.98 18.51
C LEU A 474 -3.09 18.60 18.84
N ALA A 475 -2.11 19.38 18.36
CA ALA A 475 -0.70 19.12 18.63
C ALA A 475 -0.33 19.27 20.13
N GLU A 476 -1.23 19.81 20.98
CA GLU A 476 -1.00 20.03 22.41
C GLU A 476 -1.78 19.03 23.27
N GLY A 477 -1.26 17.81 23.40
CA GLY A 477 -1.43 16.95 24.58
C GLY A 477 -2.80 16.29 24.81
N GLN A 478 -3.61 16.09 23.77
CA GLN A 478 -4.77 15.18 23.86
C GLN A 478 -4.38 13.81 23.30
N GLY A 479 -4.85 12.74 23.96
CA GLY A 479 -4.57 11.35 23.56
C GLY A 479 -4.98 11.04 22.10
N PRO A 480 -4.62 9.85 21.57
CA PRO A 480 -4.82 9.54 20.16
C PRO A 480 -6.29 9.74 19.78
N PRO A 481 -6.57 10.54 18.74
CA PRO A 481 -7.94 10.88 18.38
C PRO A 481 -8.69 9.66 17.83
N GLU A 482 -10.00 9.63 18.02
CA GLU A 482 -10.85 8.64 17.34
C GLU A 482 -10.80 8.88 15.82
N PRO A 483 -10.34 7.90 15.02
CA PRO A 483 -10.34 8.04 13.58
C PRO A 483 -11.77 8.06 13.02
N LEU A 484 -11.99 8.86 12.00
CA LEU A 484 -13.13 8.68 11.12
C LEU A 484 -12.80 7.57 10.12
N LEU A 485 -13.54 6.47 10.20
CA LEU A 485 -13.34 5.28 9.39
C LEU A 485 -14.30 5.29 8.20
N SER A 486 -13.81 4.87 7.03
CA SER A 486 -14.61 4.68 5.83
C SER A 486 -14.15 3.45 5.08
N ASP A 487 -15.09 2.53 4.84
CA ASP A 487 -14.98 1.37 3.95
C ASP A 487 -15.57 1.66 2.56
N ASP A 488 -16.06 2.89 2.34
CA ASP A 488 -16.63 3.33 1.07
C ASP A 488 -15.48 3.60 0.07
N PRO A 489 -15.38 2.78 -0.99
CA PRO A 489 -14.30 2.88 -1.97
C PRO A 489 -14.36 4.17 -2.81
N GLU A 490 -15.48 4.91 -2.75
CA GLU A 490 -15.64 6.21 -3.41
C GLU A 490 -15.15 7.38 -2.54
N VAL A 491 -14.88 7.16 -1.25
CA VAL A 491 -14.32 8.19 -0.36
C VAL A 491 -12.81 8.27 -0.54
N THR A 492 -12.36 9.38 -1.10
CA THR A 492 -10.94 9.68 -1.29
C THR A 492 -10.27 10.15 0.01
N PRO A 493 -8.95 9.96 0.18
CA PRO A 493 -8.20 10.54 1.31
C PRO A 493 -8.42 12.05 1.44
N SER A 494 -8.48 12.80 0.32
CA SER A 494 -8.79 14.24 0.30
C SER A 494 -10.20 14.57 0.83
N GLN A 495 -11.21 13.75 0.51
CA GLN A 495 -12.56 13.92 1.06
C GLN A 495 -12.58 13.62 2.54
N ALA A 496 -11.94 12.52 2.95
CA ALA A 496 -11.93 12.05 4.33
C ALA A 496 -11.29 13.10 5.25
N VAL A 497 -10.10 13.61 4.90
CA VAL A 497 -9.46 14.69 5.68
C VAL A 497 -10.30 15.97 5.67
N TRP A 498 -10.95 16.33 4.56
CA TRP A 498 -11.81 17.51 4.54
C TRP A 498 -13.04 17.37 5.45
N SER A 499 -13.74 16.24 5.39
CA SER A 499 -14.92 15.98 6.23
C SER A 499 -14.56 16.00 7.72
N VAL A 500 -13.41 15.41 8.07
CA VAL A 500 -12.89 15.47 9.45
C VAL A 500 -12.58 16.92 9.83
N PHE A 501 -11.83 17.65 9.01
CA PHE A 501 -11.51 19.06 9.26
C PHE A 501 -12.77 19.90 9.51
N GLN A 502 -13.80 19.77 8.66
CA GLN A 502 -15.05 20.50 8.82
C GLN A 502 -15.77 20.18 10.13
N LYS A 503 -15.79 18.90 10.53
CA LYS A 503 -16.38 18.49 11.82
C LYS A 503 -15.71 19.24 12.97
N TYR A 504 -14.38 19.34 12.96
CA TYR A 504 -13.62 20.03 14.01
C TYR A 504 -13.77 21.55 13.96
N VAL A 505 -13.63 22.16 12.79
CA VAL A 505 -13.84 23.61 12.59
C VAL A 505 -15.24 24.03 13.05
N ASN A 506 -16.28 23.28 12.67
CA ASN A 506 -17.65 23.59 13.08
C ASN A 506 -17.88 23.36 14.57
N SER A 507 -17.29 22.33 15.17
CA SER A 507 -17.43 22.07 16.61
C SER A 507 -16.75 23.13 17.48
N ARG A 508 -15.65 23.70 16.99
CA ARG A 508 -14.84 24.71 17.70
C ARG A 508 -15.19 26.14 17.32
N GLU A 509 -15.92 26.31 16.22
CA GLU A 509 -16.18 27.61 15.58
C GLU A 509 -14.89 28.43 15.35
N ALA A 510 -13.79 27.74 15.01
CA ALA A 510 -12.45 28.30 14.90
C ALA A 510 -11.61 27.65 13.80
N LEU A 511 -10.61 28.38 13.31
CA LEU A 511 -9.54 27.88 12.43
C LEU A 511 -8.20 27.88 13.19
N PRO A 512 -7.28 26.94 12.92
CA PRO A 512 -5.98 26.94 13.57
C PRO A 512 -5.04 27.98 12.97
N ARG A 513 -4.01 28.37 13.72
CA ARG A 513 -2.92 29.19 13.18
C ARG A 513 -2.05 28.36 12.23
N GLN A 514 -1.81 27.10 12.58
CA GLN A 514 -1.09 26.14 11.75
C GLN A 514 -1.87 24.83 11.62
N LEU A 515 -1.96 24.34 10.38
CA LEU A 515 -2.47 23.01 10.07
C LEU A 515 -1.32 22.17 9.49
N LEU A 516 -0.91 21.17 10.25
CA LEU A 516 0.09 20.17 9.87
C LEU A 516 -0.60 19.06 9.08
N VAL A 517 -0.02 18.67 7.94
CA VAL A 517 -0.57 17.64 7.04
C VAL A 517 0.50 16.65 6.61
N THR A 518 0.15 15.37 6.46
CA THR A 518 1.12 14.29 6.12
C THR A 518 1.24 13.94 4.64
N SER A 519 0.37 14.45 3.77
CA SER A 519 0.42 14.15 2.34
C SER A 519 0.38 15.40 1.48
N GLY A 520 1.04 15.34 0.31
CA GLY A 520 0.94 16.40 -0.68
C GLY A 520 -0.48 16.61 -1.21
N ILE A 521 -1.34 15.58 -1.14
CA ILE A 521 -2.77 15.69 -1.45
C ILE A 521 -3.49 16.55 -0.41
N ALA A 522 -3.27 16.28 0.88
CA ALA A 522 -3.84 17.09 1.96
C ALA A 522 -3.32 18.53 1.91
N GLU A 523 -2.02 18.73 1.65
CA GLU A 523 -1.43 20.07 1.48
C GLU A 523 -2.14 20.88 0.38
N LYS A 524 -2.35 20.27 -0.80
CA LYS A 524 -3.07 20.91 -1.90
C LYS A 524 -4.54 21.14 -1.57
N THR A 525 -5.20 20.21 -0.87
CA THR A 525 -6.60 20.33 -0.43
C THR A 525 -6.80 21.55 0.48
N PHE A 526 -5.88 21.76 1.43
CA PHE A 526 -5.97 22.82 2.43
C PHE A 526 -5.27 24.11 2.06
N ALA A 527 -4.47 24.14 0.98
CA ALA A 527 -3.78 25.35 0.50
C ALA A 527 -4.67 26.61 0.42
N PRO A 528 -5.96 26.55 0.04
CA PRO A 528 -6.84 27.71 0.05
C PRO A 528 -7.05 28.35 1.43
N LEU A 529 -6.89 27.62 2.55
CA LEU A 529 -7.00 28.18 3.90
C LEU A 529 -5.97 29.27 4.20
N ARG A 530 -4.86 29.33 3.45
CA ARG A 530 -3.86 30.40 3.55
C ARG A 530 -4.48 31.79 3.40
N ARG A 531 -5.57 31.93 2.63
CA ARG A 531 -6.30 33.21 2.48
C ARG A 531 -7.02 33.67 3.75
N PHE A 532 -7.26 32.75 4.68
CA PHE A 532 -7.88 33.02 5.98
C PHE A 532 -6.85 33.15 7.12
N GLY A 533 -5.55 33.14 6.81
CA GLY A 533 -4.48 33.30 7.81
C GLY A 533 -4.02 32.00 8.47
N VAL A 534 -4.41 30.84 7.93
CA VAL A 534 -3.93 29.52 8.36
C VAL A 534 -2.64 29.18 7.61
N GLU A 535 -1.58 28.86 8.34
CA GLU A 535 -0.36 28.32 7.77
C GLU A 535 -0.50 26.81 7.55
N ILE A 536 -0.22 26.35 6.33
CA ILE A 536 -0.26 24.92 5.98
C ILE A 536 1.17 24.41 5.91
N VAL A 537 1.51 23.46 6.78
CA VAL A 537 2.85 22.90 6.91
C VAL A 537 2.78 21.41 6.59
N ARG A 538 3.53 20.96 5.59
CA ARG A 538 3.69 19.53 5.33
C ARG A 538 4.70 18.97 6.33
N VAL A 539 4.31 17.94 7.06
CA VAL A 539 5.16 17.21 7.99
C VAL A 539 5.32 15.78 7.50
N GLU A 540 6.48 15.19 7.73
CA GLU A 540 6.73 13.80 7.35
C GLU A 540 6.04 12.81 8.32
N ARG A 541 5.76 13.24 9.56
CA ARG A 541 5.10 12.44 10.61
C ARG A 541 4.13 13.26 11.44
N HIS A 542 3.11 12.59 11.96
CA HIS A 542 2.22 13.11 13.01
C HIS A 542 2.56 12.41 14.32
N GLU A 543 2.89 13.15 15.37
CA GLU A 543 3.00 12.59 16.73
C GLU A 543 1.70 11.88 17.13
N ALA A 544 0.55 12.41 16.69
CA ALA A 544 -0.76 11.83 16.93
C ALA A 544 -1.11 10.60 16.05
N LEU A 545 -0.53 10.44 14.85
CA LEU A 545 -0.70 9.23 14.04
C LEU A 545 0.10 8.05 14.59
N GLY A 546 1.26 8.29 15.21
CA GLY A 546 1.98 7.24 15.95
C GLY A 546 1.10 6.61 17.03
N GLY A 547 0.25 7.41 17.69
CA GLY A 547 -0.74 6.93 18.66
C GLY A 547 -1.95 6.18 18.06
N LEU A 548 -2.23 6.31 16.76
CA LEU A 548 -3.33 5.61 16.08
C LEU A 548 -3.06 4.10 16.00
N PHE A 549 -1.83 3.70 15.64
CA PHE A 549 -1.45 2.28 15.62
C PHE A 549 -1.58 1.64 17.01
N ALA A 550 -1.26 2.39 18.06
CA ALA A 550 -1.42 1.98 19.46
C ALA A 550 -2.90 1.88 19.90
N ALA A 551 -3.76 2.78 19.41
CA ALA A 551 -5.21 2.71 19.62
C ALA A 551 -5.83 1.51 18.89
N MET A 552 -5.35 1.21 17.68
CA MET A 552 -5.84 0.11 16.84
C MET A 552 -5.47 -1.29 17.36
N ALA A 553 -4.30 -1.46 18.00
CA ALA A 553 -3.95 -2.70 18.70
C ALA A 553 -4.97 -3.10 19.78
N ARG A 554 -5.88 -2.20 20.16
CA ARG A 554 -6.96 -2.43 21.11
C ARG A 554 -8.30 -2.84 20.46
N PHE A 555 -8.46 -2.66 19.15
CA PHE A 555 -9.74 -2.88 18.44
C PHE A 555 -9.89 -4.26 17.78
N GLY A 556 -8.84 -5.11 17.80
CA GLY A 556 -8.90 -6.50 17.34
C GLY A 556 -8.54 -6.66 15.88
#